data_AF-A0A1Y1L8H6-F1
#
_entry.id   AF-A0A1Y1L8H6-F1
#
_cell.length_a   1.000
_cell.length_b   1.000
_cell.length_c   1.000
_cell.angle_alpha   90.00
_cell.angle_beta   90.00
_cell.angle_gamma   90.00
#
_symmetry.space_group_name_H-M   'P 1'
#
loop_
_entity.id
_entity.type
_entity.pdbx_description
1 polymer ?
#
loop_
_entity_poly.entity_id
_entity_poly.type
_entity_poly.pdbx_seq_one_letter_code
_entity_poly.pdbx_strand_id
1 'polypeptide(L)'
;ASEVEVDDVGQLKIASLTLDTPLIPLRRKRRVPEKPFRFLDLPPELRVKVYEHYWSTAEKVLDLDPGNHKRYHRALGLVRTCKQVHAEVTHFFFSSRAIRLFPTFPGKYFKS
;
A
#
# COMPACT_ATOMS: atom_id res chain seq x y z
N ALA A 1 -4.70 54.77 19.85
CA ALA A 1 -4.17 53.85 18.83
C ALA A 1 -2.70 53.66 19.16
N SER A 2 -2.31 52.46 19.61
CA SER A 2 -0.91 52.13 19.89
C SER A 2 -0.29 51.56 18.62
N GLU A 3 0.66 52.28 18.04
CA GLU A 3 1.47 51.80 16.91
C GLU A 3 2.42 50.71 17.42
N VAL A 4 2.32 49.51 16.85
CA VAL A 4 3.20 48.38 17.15
C VAL A 4 4.25 48.32 16.05
N GLU A 5 5.53 48.34 16.43
CA GLU A 5 6.66 48.32 15.51
C GLU A 5 6.68 47.04 14.65
N VAL A 6 6.99 47.19 13.37
CA VAL A 6 6.80 46.17 12.31
C VAL A 6 7.72 44.95 12.50
N ASP A 7 8.81 45.09 13.25
CA ASP A 7 9.83 44.05 13.43
C ASP A 7 9.39 42.91 14.39
N ASP A 8 8.40 43.14 15.26
CA ASP A 8 7.91 42.13 16.21
C ASP A 8 6.90 41.14 15.60
N VAL A 9 6.40 41.43 14.39
CA VAL A 9 5.35 40.62 13.74
C VAL A 9 5.86 39.22 13.38
N GLY A 10 7.16 39.08 13.08
CA GLY A 10 7.78 37.80 12.69
C GLY A 10 7.92 36.77 13.83
N GLN A 11 7.84 37.21 15.08
CA GLN A 11 7.98 36.34 16.26
C GLN A 11 6.65 35.82 16.80
N LEU A 12 5.53 36.34 16.30
CA LEU A 12 4.21 35.90 16.70
C LEU A 12 3.94 34.49 16.13
N LYS A 13 3.75 33.52 17.02
CA LYS A 13 3.27 32.19 16.62
C LYS A 13 1.88 32.34 16.04
N ILE A 14 1.66 31.95 14.79
CA ILE A 14 0.37 32.05 14.09
C ILE A 14 -0.81 31.52 14.95
N ALA A 15 -0.57 30.52 15.80
CA ALA A 15 -1.55 29.96 16.73
C ALA A 15 -2.09 30.95 17.79
N SER A 16 -1.38 32.04 18.12
CA SER A 16 -1.85 33.08 19.04
C SER A 16 -2.74 34.13 18.39
N LEU A 17 -2.85 34.13 17.05
CA LEU A 17 -3.70 35.05 16.29
C LEU A 17 -5.13 34.51 16.10
N THR A 18 -5.39 33.27 16.49
CA THR A 18 -6.71 32.65 16.43
C THR A 18 -7.33 32.61 17.83
N LEU A 19 -8.37 33.44 18.06
CA LEU A 19 -9.21 33.40 19.25
C LEU A 19 -9.83 32.00 19.41
N ASP A 20 -9.57 31.33 20.55
CA ASP A 20 -10.18 30.12 21.17
C ASP A 20 -10.92 29.12 20.27
N THR A 21 -10.52 29.03 19.01
CA THR A 21 -11.11 28.17 18.01
C THR A 21 -10.34 26.88 18.08
N PRO A 22 -10.96 25.77 18.54
CA PRO A 22 -10.26 24.51 18.58
C PRO A 22 -9.76 24.20 17.18
N LEU A 23 -8.45 24.01 17.02
CA LEU A 23 -7.84 23.63 15.76
C LEU A 23 -8.42 22.27 15.36
N ILE A 24 -9.55 22.28 14.64
CA ILE A 24 -10.16 21.08 14.10
C ILE A 24 -9.12 20.53 13.13
N PRO A 25 -8.52 19.35 13.39
CA PRO A 25 -7.61 18.77 12.43
C PRO A 25 -8.37 18.66 11.11
N LEU A 26 -7.83 19.23 10.04
CA LEU A 26 -8.38 19.14 8.68
C LEU A 26 -8.31 17.67 8.22
N ARG A 27 -9.14 16.81 8.81
CA ARG A 27 -9.41 15.47 8.34
C ARG A 27 -10.16 15.65 7.04
N ARG A 28 -9.41 15.65 5.94
CA ARG A 28 -9.99 15.58 4.59
C ARG A 28 -11.02 14.45 4.60
N LYS A 29 -12.28 14.81 4.36
CA LYS A 29 -13.39 13.85 4.29
C LYS A 29 -12.99 12.79 3.26
N ARG A 30 -12.85 11.54 3.70
CA ARG A 30 -12.47 10.43 2.80
C ARG A 30 -13.55 10.36 1.71
N ARG A 31 -13.16 10.53 0.45
CA ARG A 31 -14.07 10.40 -0.70
C ARG A 31 -14.43 8.92 -0.84
N VAL A 32 -15.50 8.51 -0.14
CA VAL A 32 -16.08 7.18 -0.29
C VAL A 32 -17.30 7.34 -1.19
N PRO A 33 -17.43 6.55 -2.28
CA PRO A 33 -18.63 6.59 -3.10
C PRO A 33 -19.86 6.20 -2.28
N GLU A 34 -21.01 6.82 -2.56
CA GLU A 34 -22.27 6.56 -1.83
C GLU A 34 -22.66 5.08 -1.84
N LYS A 35 -22.33 4.38 -2.94
CA LYS A 35 -22.53 2.94 -3.10
C LYS A 35 -21.19 2.28 -3.45
N PRO A 36 -20.48 1.69 -2.45
CA PRO A 36 -19.22 1.00 -2.72
C PRO A 36 -19.46 -0.30 -3.47
N PHE A 37 -18.49 -0.67 -4.32
CA PHE A 37 -18.49 -1.96 -4.97
C PHE A 37 -18.19 -3.07 -3.96
N ARG A 38 -19.13 -4.02 -3.82
CA ARG A 38 -18.99 -5.16 -2.91
C ARG A 38 -18.16 -6.25 -3.57
N PHE A 39 -16.84 -6.14 -3.42
CA PHE A 39 -15.90 -7.07 -4.05
C PHE A 39 -16.13 -8.54 -3.69
N LEU A 40 -16.56 -8.83 -2.45
CA LEU A 40 -16.81 -10.21 -2.00
C LEU A 40 -18.16 -10.78 -2.45
N ASP A 41 -19.07 -9.95 -2.95
CA ASP A 41 -20.34 -10.41 -3.54
C ASP A 41 -20.11 -10.99 -4.95
N LEU A 42 -18.91 -10.80 -5.54
CA LEU A 42 -18.55 -11.45 -6.79
C LEU A 42 -18.36 -12.95 -6.59
N PRO A 43 -18.75 -13.79 -7.57
CA PRO A 43 -18.38 -15.19 -7.59
C PRO A 43 -16.85 -15.39 -7.50
N PRO A 44 -16.40 -16.50 -6.88
CA PRO A 44 -14.97 -16.78 -6.72
C PRO A 44 -14.21 -16.82 -8.05
N GLU A 45 -14.81 -17.31 -9.15
CA GLU A 45 -14.12 -17.36 -10.44
C GLU A 45 -13.77 -15.96 -10.96
N LEU A 46 -14.66 -14.98 -10.73
CA LEU A 46 -14.41 -13.60 -11.13
C LEU A 46 -13.36 -12.93 -10.24
N ARG A 47 -13.34 -13.25 -8.93
CA ARG A 47 -12.28 -12.77 -8.04
C ARG A 47 -10.90 -13.26 -8.49
N VAL A 48 -10.80 -14.52 -8.91
CA VAL A 48 -9.55 -15.09 -9.46
C VAL A 48 -9.10 -14.34 -10.72
N LYS A 49 -10.02 -13.97 -11.63
CA LYS A 49 -9.66 -13.13 -12.80
C LYS A 49 -9.16 -11.75 -12.41
N VAL A 50 -9.72 -11.15 -11.36
CA VAL A 50 -9.22 -9.86 -10.84
C VAL A 50 -7.82 -10.03 -10.26
N TYR A 51 -7.56 -11.13 -9.54
CA TYR A 51 -6.23 -11.46 -9.03
C TYR A 51 -5.23 -11.67 -10.16
N GLU A 52 -5.60 -12.40 -11.20
CA GLU A 52 -4.77 -12.57 -12.40
C GLU A 52 -4.37 -11.22 -13.01
N HIS A 53 -5.34 -10.31 -13.15
CA HIS A 53 -5.06 -8.96 -13.65
C HIS A 53 -4.14 -8.16 -12.71
N TYR A 54 -4.37 -8.25 -11.39
CA TYR A 54 -3.55 -7.57 -10.37
C TYR A 54 -2.08 -8.03 -10.39
N TRP A 55 -1.85 -9.34 -10.61
CA TRP A 55 -0.51 -9.93 -10.68
C TRP A 55 0.04 -10.05 -12.11
N SER A 56 -0.58 -9.43 -13.11
CA SER A 56 -0.14 -9.50 -14.51
C SER A 56 1.29 -8.97 -14.73
N THR A 57 1.69 -7.94 -13.97
CA THR A 57 3.04 -7.36 -14.01
C THR A 57 4.06 -8.17 -13.21
N ALA A 58 3.61 -9.10 -12.35
CA ALA A 58 4.52 -9.90 -11.54
C ALA A 58 5.15 -11.02 -12.37
N GLU A 59 6.41 -11.35 -12.05
CA GLU A 59 7.17 -12.38 -12.74
C GLU A 59 6.47 -13.74 -12.66
N LYS A 60 6.50 -14.51 -13.76
CA LYS A 60 5.93 -15.87 -13.82
C LYS A 60 6.74 -16.89 -13.01
N VAL A 61 8.04 -16.62 -12.84
CA VAL A 61 8.96 -17.45 -12.10
C VAL A 61 9.40 -16.69 -10.86
N LEU A 62 9.21 -17.29 -9.69
CA LEU A 62 9.62 -16.71 -8.42
C LEU A 62 11.02 -17.19 -8.07
N ASP A 63 12.01 -16.31 -8.26
CA ASP A 63 13.39 -16.56 -7.85
C ASP A 63 13.61 -16.15 -6.40
N LEU A 64 14.55 -16.76 -5.69
CA LEU A 64 14.93 -16.36 -4.33
C LEU A 64 15.90 -15.16 -4.34
N ASP A 65 15.48 -14.06 -4.97
CA ASP A 65 16.28 -12.84 -5.10
C ASP A 65 16.21 -11.97 -3.83
N PRO A 66 17.34 -11.41 -3.32
CA PRO A 66 17.33 -10.52 -2.16
C PRO A 66 16.44 -9.29 -2.32
N GLY A 67 16.24 -8.80 -3.55
CA GLY A 67 15.39 -7.66 -3.90
C GLY A 67 13.89 -7.96 -3.95
N ASN A 68 13.48 -9.22 -3.82
CA ASN A 68 12.07 -9.62 -3.85
C ASN A 68 11.21 -8.91 -2.82
N HIS A 69 11.74 -8.70 -1.60
CA HIS A 69 10.98 -7.99 -0.57
C HIS A 69 10.56 -6.59 -1.06
N LYS A 70 11.43 -5.87 -1.77
CA LYS A 70 11.10 -4.55 -2.30
C LYS A 70 10.06 -4.64 -3.41
N ARG A 71 10.19 -5.61 -4.32
CA ARG A 71 9.27 -5.83 -5.45
C ARG A 71 7.88 -6.20 -4.98
N TYR A 72 7.77 -7.17 -4.07
CA TYR A 72 6.49 -7.76 -3.69
C TYR A 72 5.83 -7.09 -2.47
N HIS A 73 6.53 -6.32 -1.61
CA HIS A 73 5.88 -5.79 -0.39
C HIS A 73 4.63 -4.93 -0.67
N ARG A 74 4.61 -4.17 -1.77
CA ARG A 74 3.44 -3.38 -2.18
C ARG A 74 2.31 -4.28 -2.69
N ALA A 75 2.64 -5.29 -3.48
CA ALA A 75 1.68 -6.26 -4.02
C ALA A 75 1.04 -7.12 -2.90
N LEU A 76 1.78 -7.38 -1.81
CA LEU A 76 1.28 -8.09 -0.62
C LEU A 76 0.26 -7.28 0.20
N GLY A 77 -0.09 -6.05 -0.21
CA GLY A 77 -1.17 -5.29 0.41
C GLY A 77 -2.53 -5.99 0.26
N LEU A 78 -2.79 -6.60 -0.90
CA LEU A 78 -4.05 -7.29 -1.18
C LEU A 78 -4.25 -8.52 -0.27
N VAL A 79 -3.18 -9.28 -0.04
CA VAL A 79 -3.14 -10.46 0.82
C VAL A 79 -3.49 -10.12 2.27
N ARG A 80 -3.27 -8.87 2.71
CA ARG A 80 -3.46 -8.41 4.09
C ARG A 80 -4.84 -7.83 4.38
N THR A 81 -5.78 -7.91 3.43
CA THR A 81 -7.12 -7.29 3.58
C THR A 81 -8.05 -8.12 4.47
N CYS A 82 -8.27 -9.40 4.15
CA CYS A 82 -9.11 -10.32 4.94
C CYS A 82 -8.69 -11.78 4.72
N LYS A 83 -9.14 -12.68 5.60
CA LYS A 83 -8.77 -14.11 5.56
C LYS A 83 -9.19 -14.83 4.27
N GLN A 84 -10.34 -14.48 3.72
CA GLN A 84 -10.84 -15.09 2.48
C GLN A 84 -9.97 -14.69 1.28
N VAL A 85 -9.74 -13.38 1.08
CA VAL A 85 -8.85 -12.87 0.04
C VAL A 85 -7.44 -13.43 0.22
N HIS A 86 -6.94 -13.49 1.46
CA HIS A 86 -5.64 -14.10 1.76
C HIS A 86 -5.55 -15.54 1.22
N ALA A 87 -6.54 -16.39 1.53
CA ALA A 87 -6.53 -17.79 1.10
C ALA A 87 -6.58 -17.92 -0.44
N GLU A 88 -7.50 -17.20 -1.09
CA GLU A 88 -7.68 -17.24 -2.54
C GLU A 88 -6.44 -16.73 -3.29
N VAL A 89 -5.93 -15.57 -2.87
CA VAL A 89 -4.75 -14.96 -3.48
C VAL A 89 -3.51 -15.82 -3.28
N THR A 90 -3.27 -16.31 -2.06
CA THR A 90 -2.08 -17.09 -1.76
C THR A 90 -2.07 -18.38 -2.58
N HIS A 91 -3.23 -19.04 -2.67
CA HIS A 91 -3.42 -20.19 -3.53
C HIS A 91 -3.15 -19.84 -5.00
N PHE A 92 -3.76 -18.79 -5.54
CA PHE A 92 -3.53 -18.36 -6.93
C PHE A 92 -2.05 -18.02 -7.19
N PHE A 93 -1.42 -17.25 -6.30
CA PHE A 93 -0.05 -16.77 -6.48
C PHE A 93 0.96 -17.91 -6.54
N PHE A 94 0.85 -18.90 -5.65
CA PHE A 94 1.77 -20.03 -5.60
C PHE A 94 1.41 -21.18 -6.56
N SER A 95 0.14 -21.36 -6.94
CA SER A 95 -0.25 -22.37 -7.94
C SER A 95 0.06 -21.96 -9.37
N SER A 96 0.01 -20.66 -9.68
CA SER A 96 0.25 -20.15 -11.03
C SER A 96 1.73 -19.94 -11.38
N ARG A 97 2.64 -19.98 -10.40
CA ARG A 97 4.05 -19.62 -10.56
C ARG A 97 4.97 -20.77 -10.20
N ALA A 98 6.00 -20.96 -11.01
CA ALA A 98 7.10 -21.85 -10.67
C ALA A 98 8.05 -21.14 -9.69
N ILE A 99 8.51 -21.84 -8.67
CA ILE A 99 9.52 -21.33 -7.72
C ILE A 99 10.87 -21.94 -8.06
N ARG A 100 11.90 -21.14 -8.31
CA ARG A 100 13.27 -21.65 -8.44
C ARG A 100 13.86 -21.84 -7.05
N LEU A 101 14.05 -23.09 -6.66
CA LEU A 101 14.69 -23.46 -5.39
C LEU A 101 16.19 -23.16 -5.41
N PHE A 102 16.83 -23.34 -6.57
CA PHE A 102 18.24 -23.03 -6.72
C PHE A 102 18.41 -21.52 -6.88
N PRO A 103 19.25 -20.88 -6.05
CA PRO A 103 19.42 -19.45 -6.15
C PRO A 103 20.05 -19.07 -7.50
N THR A 104 19.45 -18.12 -8.19
CA THR A 104 19.98 -17.55 -9.45
C THR A 104 20.84 -16.32 -9.19
N PHE A 105 20.69 -15.72 -8.01
CA PHE A 105 21.49 -14.57 -7.60
C PHE A 105 22.92 -15.03 -7.26
N PRO A 106 23.98 -14.42 -7.83
CA PRO A 106 25.36 -14.75 -7.50
C PRO A 106 25.64 -14.33 -6.04
N GLY A 107 25.41 -15.27 -5.13
CA GLY A 107 25.69 -15.12 -3.70
C GLY A 107 27.02 -15.76 -3.33
N LYS A 108 27.48 -15.46 -2.11
CA LYS A 108 28.72 -15.98 -1.47
C LYS A 108 28.90 -17.51 -1.55
N TYR A 109 27.84 -18.26 -1.82
CA TYR A 109 27.81 -19.72 -1.87
C TYR A 109 27.86 -20.31 -3.29
N PHE A 110 27.77 -19.49 -4.35
CA PHE A 110 28.12 -19.91 -5.69
C PHE A 110 29.63 -19.75 -5.85
N LYS A 111 30.35 -20.87 -5.79
CA LYS A 111 31.77 -20.87 -6.16
C LYS A 111 31.86 -20.55 -7.66
N SER A 112 32.74 -19.61 -7.97
CA SER A 112 33.17 -19.29 -9.34
C SER A 112 33.83 -20.49 -10.02
#